data_AF-A0A0G0PY58-F1
#
_entry.id   AF-A0A0G0PY58-F1
#
_cell.length_a   1.000
_cell.length_b   1.000
_cell.length_c   1.000
_cell.angle_alpha   90.00
_cell.angle_beta   90.00
_cell.angle_gamma   90.00
#
_symmetry.space_group_name_H-M   'P 1'
#
loop_
_entity.id
_entity.type
_entity.pdbx_description
1 polymer ?
#
loop_
_entity_poly.entity_id
_entity_poly.type
_entity_poly.pdbx_seq_one_letter_code
_entity_poly.pdbx_strand_id
1 'polypeptide(L)'
;MSKISSFDFQEFPDDDSYLQERYLAFFEEQLERIHDGTKPETGFIQKGVFERKSVCEDVKLKQKNTGVFVVADGADWFAPRESVKIMWEHLGETLDHQLKQVCDHSNTINTLQQLTQFVANVLKTAVLIADHRVEVALLGLGWQTQGTTLSCGKLISISDTTGDSLHRFFFLNLGDSRIYLYRKNGYFHKLTVDDTRLQQWVHQGKLTSKEFSHIDQAISPIDLHRKLFPYATHLNRFQLTRCLGTGDVSREIPSISFIDVLPGERIVMTTNGITDQLLESEIQTHLFREKNDNAVESFLQHVALERSLDARHPRAIADDICVLVHTV
;
A
#
# COMPACT_ATOMS: atom_id res chain seq x y z
N MET A 1 17.58 -24.63 5.74
CA MET A 1 18.64 -23.81 5.14
C MET A 1 18.49 -23.85 3.63
N SER A 2 17.52 -23.10 3.09
CA SER A 2 17.48 -22.77 1.66
C SER A 2 18.40 -21.57 1.44
N LYS A 3 19.27 -21.65 0.44
CA LYS A 3 20.16 -20.56 0.05
C LYS A 3 19.32 -19.41 -0.50
N ILE A 4 19.09 -18.38 0.30
CA ILE A 4 18.83 -17.04 -0.22
C ILE A 4 20.19 -16.57 -0.77
N SER A 5 20.34 -16.50 -2.09
CA SER A 5 21.55 -15.95 -2.69
C SER A 5 21.61 -14.47 -2.36
N SER A 6 22.56 -14.08 -1.52
CA SER A 6 22.98 -12.69 -1.37
C SER A 6 23.39 -12.17 -2.76
N PHE A 7 22.87 -10.99 -3.14
CA PHE A 7 23.35 -10.27 -4.31
C PHE A 7 24.84 -9.92 -4.10
N ASP A 8 25.74 -10.65 -4.76
CA ASP A 8 27.12 -10.18 -4.94
C ASP A 8 27.09 -9.11 -6.02
N PHE A 9 27.21 -7.85 -5.60
CA PHE A 9 27.47 -6.72 -6.48
C PHE A 9 28.93 -6.79 -6.97
N GLN A 10 29.23 -7.67 -7.93
CA GLN A 10 30.51 -7.65 -8.65
C GLN A 10 30.32 -7.07 -10.06
N GLU A 11 31.04 -5.97 -10.30
CA GLU A 11 31.37 -5.30 -11.57
C GLU A 11 30.36 -5.46 -12.71
N PHE A 12 29.47 -4.48 -12.85
CA PHE A 12 28.49 -4.40 -13.93
C PHE A 12 28.86 -3.34 -14.98
N PRO A 13 28.51 -3.57 -16.26
CA PRO A 13 28.77 -2.62 -17.35
C PRO A 13 27.94 -1.33 -17.22
N ASP A 14 28.50 -0.21 -17.71
CA ASP A 14 28.01 1.18 -17.63
C ASP A 14 26.65 1.48 -18.33
N ASP A 15 25.82 0.47 -18.65
CA ASP A 15 24.52 0.67 -19.31
C ASP A 15 23.37 0.45 -18.31
N ASP A 16 22.87 1.56 -17.75
CA ASP A 16 21.77 1.61 -16.79
C ASP A 16 20.51 0.86 -17.27
N SER A 17 20.27 0.81 -18.59
CA SER A 17 19.07 0.16 -19.16
C SER A 17 19.11 -1.36 -19.00
N TYR A 18 20.28 -1.97 -19.19
CA TYR A 18 20.46 -3.42 -19.05
C TYR A 18 20.33 -3.88 -17.60
N LEU A 19 20.83 -3.08 -16.65
CA LEU A 19 20.68 -3.35 -15.23
C LEU A 19 19.23 -3.28 -14.77
N GLN A 20 18.50 -2.26 -15.24
CA GLN A 20 17.07 -2.13 -15.00
C GLN A 20 16.30 -3.35 -15.51
N GLU A 21 16.48 -3.74 -16.78
CA GLU A 21 15.78 -4.89 -17.37
C GLU A 21 16.04 -6.18 -16.60
N ARG A 22 17.29 -6.44 -16.21
CA ARG A 22 17.65 -7.63 -15.43
C ARG A 22 17.05 -7.63 -14.04
N TYR A 23 17.08 -6.50 -13.34
CA TYR A 23 16.47 -6.39 -12.02
C TYR A 23 14.96 -6.60 -12.13
N LEU A 24 14.29 -5.94 -13.08
CA LEU A 24 12.86 -6.09 -13.30
C LEU A 24 12.50 -7.55 -13.59
N ALA A 25 13.18 -8.18 -14.55
CA ALA A 25 12.92 -9.59 -14.88
C ALA A 25 13.09 -10.52 -13.67
N PHE A 26 14.16 -10.33 -12.89
CA PHE A 26 14.40 -11.11 -11.67
C PHE A 26 13.32 -10.87 -10.62
N PHE A 27 12.96 -9.61 -10.35
CA PHE A 27 11.96 -9.26 -9.36
C PHE A 27 10.58 -9.80 -9.73
N GLU A 28 10.15 -9.59 -10.97
CA GLU A 28 8.84 -10.07 -11.45
C GLU A 28 8.74 -11.60 -11.39
N GLU A 29 9.83 -12.32 -11.69
CA GLU A 29 9.89 -13.77 -11.52
C GLU A 29 9.73 -14.18 -10.05
N GLN A 30 10.40 -13.49 -9.12
CA GLN A 30 10.25 -13.78 -7.69
C GLN A 30 8.84 -13.44 -7.20
N LEU A 31 8.31 -12.28 -7.59
CA LEU A 31 6.99 -11.82 -7.18
C LEU A 31 5.90 -12.78 -7.65
N GLU A 32 5.97 -13.27 -8.90
CA GLU A 32 5.01 -14.23 -9.46
C GLU A 32 4.94 -15.55 -8.68
N ARG A 33 6.03 -15.94 -8.01
CA ARG A 33 6.06 -17.16 -7.18
C ARG A 33 5.37 -16.97 -5.82
N ILE A 34 5.29 -15.74 -5.32
CA ILE A 34 4.82 -15.45 -3.95
C ILE A 34 3.55 -14.60 -3.91
N HIS A 35 3.11 -14.03 -5.03
CA HIS A 35 1.94 -13.18 -5.11
C HIS A 35 0.68 -13.99 -5.44
N ASP A 36 -0.35 -13.83 -4.61
CA ASP A 36 -1.70 -14.30 -4.88
C ASP A 36 -2.53 -13.19 -5.54
N GLY A 37 -3.28 -13.51 -6.59
CA GLY A 37 -4.28 -12.59 -7.14
C GLY A 37 -3.87 -11.92 -8.43
N THR A 38 -4.45 -10.75 -8.69
CA THR A 38 -4.29 -10.02 -9.95
C THR A 38 -3.02 -9.19 -9.93
N LYS A 39 -2.37 -8.92 -11.07
CA LYS A 39 -1.30 -7.90 -11.13
C LYS A 39 -1.93 -6.48 -11.20
N PRO A 40 -1.22 -5.41 -10.78
CA PRO A 40 -1.64 -4.04 -11.08
C PRO A 40 -1.86 -3.83 -12.58
N GLU A 41 -2.75 -2.90 -12.92
CA GLU A 41 -2.94 -2.46 -14.31
C GLU A 41 -2.08 -1.24 -14.59
N THR A 42 -1.26 -1.31 -15.64
CA THR A 42 -0.45 -0.17 -16.07
C THR A 42 -1.34 0.96 -16.56
N GLY A 43 -1.07 2.14 -16.03
CA GLY A 43 -1.70 3.41 -16.35
C GLY A 43 -1.27 3.99 -17.70
N PHE A 44 -1.72 5.21 -17.95
CA PHE A 44 -1.49 5.94 -19.19
C PHE A 44 -0.43 7.03 -19.03
N ILE A 45 0.19 7.42 -20.15
CA ILE A 45 1.16 8.54 -20.16
C ILE A 45 0.49 9.87 -19.85
N GLN A 46 -0.75 10.06 -20.32
CA GLN A 46 -1.54 11.26 -20.08
C GLN A 46 -3.04 10.93 -20.04
N LYS A 47 -3.80 11.73 -19.28
CA LYS A 47 -5.26 11.60 -19.14
C LYS A 47 -5.95 11.53 -20.50
N GLY A 48 -6.71 10.46 -20.73
CA GLY A 48 -7.48 10.25 -21.96
C GLY A 48 -6.66 9.86 -23.19
N VAL A 49 -5.37 9.52 -23.02
CA VAL A 49 -4.52 8.98 -24.08
C VAL A 49 -4.48 7.45 -23.94
N PHE A 50 -4.61 6.72 -25.04
CA PHE A 50 -4.60 5.24 -25.04
C PHE A 50 -3.20 4.62 -24.92
N GLU A 51 -2.15 5.44 -24.83
CA GLU A 51 -0.77 5.00 -24.71
C GLU A 51 -0.42 4.74 -23.24
N ARG A 52 -0.06 3.49 -22.92
CA ARG A 52 0.29 3.05 -21.57
C ARG A 52 1.73 3.43 -21.22
N LYS A 53 2.01 3.61 -19.93
CA LYS A 53 3.39 3.64 -19.43
C LYS A 53 4.11 2.35 -19.89
N SER A 54 5.40 2.43 -20.17
CA SER A 54 6.19 1.26 -20.56
C SER A 54 6.39 0.28 -19.41
N VAL A 55 6.35 0.79 -18.18
CA VAL A 55 6.52 0.02 -16.94
C VAL A 55 5.44 0.47 -15.96
N CYS A 56 4.80 -0.49 -15.29
CA CYS A 56 3.95 -0.20 -14.14
C CYS A 56 4.82 0.19 -12.94
N GLU A 57 4.56 1.35 -12.37
CA GLU A 57 5.26 1.87 -11.20
C GLU A 57 4.59 1.34 -9.93
N ASP A 58 3.28 1.07 -9.95
CA ASP A 58 2.59 0.35 -8.87
C ASP A 58 3.10 -1.10 -8.70
N VAL A 59 3.25 -1.52 -7.45
CA VAL A 59 3.54 -2.91 -7.08
C VAL A 59 2.64 -3.33 -5.92
N LYS A 60 2.15 -4.58 -5.96
CA LYS A 60 1.44 -5.18 -4.82
C LYS A 60 1.87 -6.61 -4.53
N LEU A 61 1.84 -6.95 -3.25
CA LEU A 61 2.04 -8.30 -2.73
C LEU A 61 0.85 -8.69 -1.88
N LYS A 62 0.22 -9.81 -2.23
CA LYS A 62 -0.79 -10.47 -1.42
C LYS A 62 -0.29 -11.89 -1.19
N GLN A 63 0.14 -12.21 0.02
CA GLN A 63 0.60 -13.56 0.34
C GLN A 63 -0.22 -14.07 1.52
N LYS A 64 -1.27 -14.84 1.20
CA LYS A 64 -2.28 -15.27 2.18
C LYS A 64 -1.70 -16.18 3.25
N ASN A 65 -0.73 -17.04 2.88
CA ASN A 65 -0.21 -18.07 3.78
C ASN A 65 0.58 -17.46 4.95
N THR A 66 1.30 -16.38 4.70
CA THR A 66 2.02 -15.64 5.74
C THR A 66 1.25 -14.39 6.19
N GLY A 67 0.09 -14.10 5.61
CA GLY A 67 -0.69 -12.90 5.95
C GLY A 67 0.04 -11.59 5.66
N VAL A 68 0.91 -11.53 4.65
CA VAL A 68 1.62 -10.30 4.25
C VAL A 68 0.87 -9.63 3.10
N PHE A 69 0.57 -8.35 3.29
CA PHE A 69 -0.14 -7.53 2.30
C PHE A 69 0.57 -6.20 2.11
N VAL A 70 0.89 -5.85 0.87
CA VAL A 70 1.63 -4.64 0.53
C VAL A 70 1.07 -4.04 -0.75
N VAL A 71 0.91 -2.73 -0.76
CA VAL A 71 0.65 -1.91 -1.94
C VAL A 71 1.63 -0.73 -1.88
N ALA A 72 2.35 -0.51 -2.97
CA ALA A 72 3.30 0.58 -3.12
C ALA A 72 3.06 1.27 -4.47
N ASP A 73 2.81 2.57 -4.42
CA ASP A 73 2.69 3.45 -5.59
C ASP A 73 4.02 4.16 -5.77
N GLY A 74 4.69 3.90 -6.89
CA GLY A 74 6.00 4.46 -7.20
C GLY A 74 5.89 5.66 -8.14
N ALA A 75 6.75 6.64 -7.96
CA ALA A 75 7.07 7.60 -9.02
C ALA A 75 8.04 7.02 -10.06
N ASP A 76 8.52 5.80 -9.84
CA ASP A 76 9.48 5.06 -10.64
C ASP A 76 9.33 3.55 -10.41
N TRP A 77 10.15 2.77 -11.10
CA TRP A 77 10.07 1.31 -11.08
C TRP A 77 10.80 0.64 -9.91
N PHE A 78 11.85 1.22 -9.34
CA PHE A 78 12.74 0.56 -8.38
C PHE A 78 12.22 0.64 -6.94
N ALA A 79 11.95 1.85 -6.45
CA ALA A 79 11.54 2.09 -5.07
C ALA A 79 10.36 1.20 -4.59
N PRO A 80 9.24 1.06 -5.33
CA PRO A 80 8.12 0.22 -4.92
C PRO A 80 8.49 -1.27 -4.86
N ARG A 81 9.29 -1.75 -5.82
CA ARG A 81 9.73 -3.16 -5.90
C ARG A 81 10.66 -3.53 -4.76
N GLU A 82 11.65 -2.68 -4.51
CA GLU A 82 12.60 -2.88 -3.42
C GLU A 82 11.88 -2.83 -2.06
N SER A 83 10.93 -1.91 -1.88
CA SER A 83 10.11 -1.82 -0.66
C SER A 83 9.28 -3.08 -0.43
N VAL A 84 8.58 -3.57 -1.46
CA VAL A 84 7.78 -4.81 -1.39
C VAL A 84 8.66 -6.02 -1.09
N LYS A 85 9.84 -6.12 -1.70
CA LYS A 85 10.82 -7.18 -1.41
C LYS A 85 11.23 -7.18 0.06
N ILE A 86 11.55 -6.03 0.63
CA ILE A 86 11.98 -5.90 2.03
C ILE A 86 10.82 -6.23 2.97
N MET A 87 9.59 -5.78 2.67
CA MET A 87 8.41 -6.17 3.44
C MET A 87 8.24 -7.70 3.44
N TRP A 88 8.39 -8.35 2.29
CA TRP A 88 8.33 -9.80 2.20
C TRP A 88 9.42 -10.50 3.03
N GLU A 89 10.68 -10.09 2.86
CA GLU A 89 11.83 -10.66 3.56
C GLU A 89 11.69 -10.59 5.09
N HIS A 90 11.14 -9.49 5.61
CA HIS A 90 11.03 -9.25 7.05
C HIS A 90 9.70 -9.67 7.65
N LEU A 91 8.58 -9.60 6.91
CA LEU A 91 7.25 -9.87 7.43
C LEU A 91 6.71 -11.25 7.04
N GLY A 92 7.33 -11.93 6.08
CA GLY A 92 6.93 -13.27 5.65
C GLY A 92 7.31 -14.36 6.66
N GLU A 93 7.85 -15.46 6.14
CA GLU A 93 8.17 -16.66 6.94
C GLU A 93 9.14 -16.39 8.10
N THR A 94 10.06 -15.41 7.93
CA THR A 94 11.01 -15.02 8.98
C THR A 94 10.31 -14.53 10.23
N LEU A 95 9.30 -13.66 10.09
CA LEU A 95 8.52 -13.18 11.23
C LEU A 95 7.67 -14.30 11.82
N ASP A 96 7.07 -15.17 11.00
CA ASP A 96 6.27 -16.30 11.48
C ASP A 96 7.10 -17.24 12.37
N HIS A 97 8.33 -17.53 11.96
CA HIS A 97 9.25 -18.33 12.74
C HIS A 97 9.62 -17.64 14.07
N GLN A 98 9.90 -16.33 14.04
CA GLN A 98 10.19 -15.55 15.25
C GLN A 98 8.99 -15.51 16.22
N LEU A 99 7.78 -15.33 15.69
CA LEU A 99 6.55 -15.33 16.50
C LEU A 99 6.33 -16.67 17.19
N LYS A 100 6.55 -17.78 16.48
CA LYS A 100 6.49 -19.12 17.08
C LYS A 100 7.47 -19.26 18.25
N GLN A 101 8.70 -18.79 18.08
CA GLN A 101 9.69 -18.79 19.16
C GLN A 101 9.26 -17.94 20.35
N VAL A 102 8.71 -16.74 20.12
CA VAL A 102 8.20 -15.89 21.21
C VAL A 102 7.06 -16.60 21.96
N CYS A 103 6.12 -17.23 21.24
CA CYS A 103 5.04 -17.99 21.85
C CYS A 103 5.56 -19.17 22.68
N ASP A 104 6.49 -19.96 22.14
CA ASP A 104 7.06 -21.15 22.80
C ASP A 104 7.82 -20.81 24.10
N HIS A 105 8.36 -19.59 24.23
CA HIS A 105 9.09 -19.14 25.41
C HIS A 105 8.23 -18.32 26.40
N SER A 106 6.98 -17.99 26.04
CA SER A 106 6.10 -17.16 26.87
C SER A 106 5.25 -18.02 27.82
N ASN A 107 5.50 -17.92 29.13
CA ASN A 107 4.79 -18.68 30.16
C ASN A 107 3.71 -17.88 30.93
N THR A 108 3.27 -16.70 30.47
CA THR A 108 2.43 -15.81 31.30
C THR A 108 1.48 -14.87 30.53
N ILE A 109 0.48 -14.39 31.28
CA ILE A 109 -0.62 -13.42 31.03
C ILE A 109 -0.29 -12.19 30.14
N ASN A 110 0.99 -11.92 29.81
CA ASN A 110 1.44 -10.75 29.04
C ASN A 110 1.81 -11.04 27.57
N THR A 111 1.52 -12.24 27.06
CA THR A 111 1.90 -12.66 25.69
C THR A 111 1.31 -11.75 24.60
N LEU A 112 0.06 -11.30 24.72
CA LEU A 112 -0.58 -10.49 23.67
C LEU A 112 0.09 -9.12 23.51
N GLN A 113 0.41 -8.43 24.60
CA GLN A 113 1.08 -7.13 24.55
C GLN A 113 2.51 -7.28 24.02
N GLN A 114 3.23 -8.33 24.44
CA GLN A 114 4.57 -8.63 23.95
C GLN A 114 4.57 -8.93 22.45
N LEU A 115 3.66 -9.78 21.96
CA LEU A 115 3.50 -10.08 20.53
C LEU A 115 3.15 -8.81 19.74
N THR A 116 2.23 -8.00 20.26
CA THR A 116 1.81 -6.75 19.62
C THR A 116 3.00 -5.81 19.45
N GLN A 117 3.78 -5.61 20.51
CA GLN A 117 4.98 -4.77 20.46
C GLN A 117 6.05 -5.35 19.54
N PHE A 118 6.24 -6.66 19.56
CA PHE A 118 7.22 -7.36 18.73
C PHE A 118 6.92 -7.18 17.23
N VAL A 119 5.68 -7.49 16.81
CA VAL A 119 5.27 -7.30 15.40
C VAL A 119 5.38 -5.85 14.97
N ALA A 120 4.93 -4.91 15.82
CA ALA A 120 5.07 -3.49 15.54
C ALA A 120 6.53 -3.07 15.36
N ASN A 121 7.44 -3.57 16.17
CA ASN A 121 8.87 -3.26 16.05
C ASN A 121 9.46 -3.84 14.75
N VAL A 122 9.11 -5.08 14.40
CA VAL A 122 9.59 -5.71 13.15
C VAL A 122 9.08 -4.95 11.93
N LEU A 123 7.79 -4.58 11.90
CA LEU A 123 7.20 -3.81 10.82
C LEU A 123 7.84 -2.43 10.68
N LYS A 124 8.03 -1.72 11.81
CA LYS A 124 8.76 -0.45 11.84
C LYS A 124 10.19 -0.59 11.32
N THR A 125 10.89 -1.64 11.72
CA THR A 125 12.27 -1.91 11.28
C THR A 125 12.34 -2.19 9.79
N ALA A 126 11.42 -3.01 9.26
CA ALA A 126 11.34 -3.31 7.84
C ALA A 126 11.17 -2.03 7.01
N VAL A 127 10.30 -1.11 7.45
CA VAL A 127 10.06 0.17 6.76
C VAL A 127 11.32 1.04 6.74
N LEU A 128 12.06 1.12 7.85
CA LEU A 128 13.32 1.87 7.89
C LEU A 128 14.41 1.25 7.02
N ILE A 129 14.47 -0.08 6.96
CA ILE A 129 15.40 -0.79 6.06
C ILE A 129 15.02 -0.50 4.60
N ALA A 130 13.73 -0.47 4.27
CA ALA A 130 13.24 -0.11 2.94
C ALA A 130 13.61 1.31 2.56
N ASP A 131 13.31 2.28 3.42
CA ASP A 131 13.66 3.68 3.21
C ASP A 131 15.16 3.85 2.94
N HIS A 132 15.99 3.26 3.80
CA HIS A 132 17.44 3.35 3.67
C HIS A 132 17.97 2.66 2.41
N ARG A 133 17.43 1.49 2.02
CA ARG A 133 17.85 0.80 0.79
C ARG A 133 17.50 1.60 -0.47
N VAL A 134 16.34 2.23 -0.49
CA VAL A 134 15.95 3.14 -1.59
C VAL A 134 16.84 4.38 -1.61
N GLU A 135 17.10 5.01 -0.46
CA GLU A 135 17.98 6.19 -0.36
C GLU A 135 19.42 5.89 -0.81
N VAL A 136 19.98 4.74 -0.42
CA VAL A 136 21.33 4.34 -0.84
C VAL A 136 21.38 4.06 -2.35
N ALA A 137 20.36 3.40 -2.90
CA ALA A 137 20.28 3.16 -4.35
C ALA A 137 20.20 4.48 -5.14
N LEU A 138 19.42 5.44 -4.66
CA LEU A 138 19.33 6.80 -5.22
C LEU A 138 20.69 7.49 -5.32
N LEU A 139 21.45 7.49 -4.22
CA LEU A 139 22.77 8.14 -4.16
C LEU A 139 23.82 7.41 -5.02
N GLY A 140 23.74 6.08 -5.10
CA GLY A 140 24.73 5.25 -5.79
C GLY A 140 24.51 5.14 -7.30
N LEU A 141 23.26 5.15 -7.76
CA LEU A 141 22.89 4.90 -9.16
C LEU A 141 22.57 6.19 -9.94
N GLY A 142 22.65 7.36 -9.29
CA GLY A 142 22.42 8.65 -9.95
C GLY A 142 20.98 8.86 -10.42
N TRP A 143 20.05 7.98 -10.03
CA TRP A 143 18.65 8.07 -10.38
C TRP A 143 18.00 9.24 -9.63
N GLN A 144 17.47 10.22 -10.36
CA GLN A 144 16.77 11.35 -9.72
C GLN A 144 15.30 11.00 -9.45
N THR A 145 14.79 11.47 -8.31
CA THR A 145 13.37 11.46 -7.89
C THR A 145 12.69 10.10 -7.69
N GLN A 146 13.38 9.14 -7.04
CA GLN A 146 12.75 7.86 -6.70
C GLN A 146 12.04 7.89 -5.35
N GLY A 147 10.73 7.76 -5.38
CA GLY A 147 9.92 7.77 -4.18
C GLY A 147 8.76 6.82 -4.34
N THR A 148 8.35 6.20 -3.25
CA THR A 148 7.16 5.36 -3.27
C THR A 148 6.32 5.56 -2.02
N THR A 149 5.01 5.55 -2.18
CA THR A 149 4.10 5.33 -1.06
C THR A 149 4.25 3.89 -0.57
N LEU A 150 3.88 3.63 0.68
CA LEU A 150 3.86 2.28 1.22
C LEU A 150 2.67 2.12 2.14
N SER A 151 1.69 1.34 1.68
CA SER A 151 0.67 0.73 2.54
C SER A 151 1.07 -0.73 2.75
N CYS A 152 1.41 -1.12 3.97
CA CYS A 152 1.78 -2.50 4.27
C CYS A 152 1.10 -3.02 5.54
N GLY A 153 0.92 -4.33 5.61
CA GLY A 153 0.40 -4.96 6.81
C GLY A 153 0.69 -6.45 6.92
N LYS A 154 0.57 -6.92 8.16
CA LYS A 154 0.76 -8.30 8.59
C LYS A 154 -0.48 -8.73 9.37
N LEU A 155 -1.19 -9.73 8.85
CA LEU A 155 -2.26 -10.43 9.54
C LEU A 155 -1.66 -11.61 10.31
N ILE A 156 -1.88 -11.64 11.62
CA ILE A 156 -1.50 -12.79 12.46
C ILE A 156 -2.73 -13.36 13.17
N SER A 157 -2.68 -14.66 13.41
CA SER A 157 -3.63 -15.36 14.26
C SER A 157 -2.96 -15.62 15.61
N ILE A 158 -3.56 -15.11 16.67
CA ILE A 158 -3.08 -15.26 18.04
C ILE A 158 -4.07 -16.18 18.75
N SER A 159 -3.65 -17.38 19.11
CA SER A 159 -4.47 -18.28 19.91
C SER A 159 -4.69 -17.68 21.30
N ASP A 160 -5.93 -17.63 21.74
CA ASP A 160 -6.26 -17.32 23.13
C ASP A 160 -6.27 -18.58 24.00
N THR A 161 -6.34 -18.38 25.32
CA THR A 161 -6.33 -19.48 26.31
C THR A 161 -7.61 -20.33 26.28
N THR A 162 -8.64 -19.91 25.52
CA THR A 162 -9.91 -20.62 25.39
C THR A 162 -9.98 -21.50 24.14
N GLY A 163 -8.97 -21.41 23.26
CA GLY A 163 -8.88 -22.15 22.00
C GLY A 163 -9.43 -21.37 20.80
N ASP A 164 -9.96 -20.17 21.00
CA ASP A 164 -10.33 -19.26 19.93
C ASP A 164 -9.09 -18.53 19.39
N SER A 165 -9.13 -18.14 18.12
CA SER A 165 -8.04 -17.38 17.49
C SER A 165 -8.46 -15.94 17.27
N LEU A 166 -7.74 -15.02 17.91
CA LEU A 166 -7.82 -13.60 17.61
C LEU A 166 -7.03 -13.30 16.35
N HIS A 167 -7.69 -12.83 15.30
CA HIS A 167 -6.99 -12.32 14.11
C HIS A 167 -6.73 -10.83 14.26
N ARG A 168 -5.45 -10.45 14.19
CA ARG A 168 -5.02 -9.06 14.30
C ARG A 168 -4.25 -8.64 13.08
N PHE A 169 -4.71 -7.56 12.45
CA PHE A 169 -4.04 -6.94 11.33
C PHE A 169 -3.21 -5.75 11.81
N PHE A 170 -1.90 -5.87 11.70
CA PHE A 170 -0.93 -4.80 11.94
C PHE A 170 -0.65 -4.09 10.63
N PHE A 171 -0.62 -2.76 10.64
CA PHE A 171 -0.42 -2.01 9.40
C PHE A 171 0.24 -0.66 9.62
N LEU A 172 0.79 -0.15 8.54
CA LEU A 172 1.37 1.17 8.41
C LEU A 172 1.05 1.72 7.03
N ASN A 173 0.91 3.04 6.96
CA ASN A 173 0.80 3.77 5.72
C ASN A 173 1.82 4.92 5.69
N LEU A 174 2.42 5.10 4.52
CA LEU A 174 3.22 6.26 4.15
C LEU A 174 2.75 6.72 2.78
N GLY A 175 2.34 7.98 2.67
CA GLY A 175 1.79 8.53 1.44
C GLY A 175 0.26 8.49 1.39
N ASP A 176 -0.32 8.47 0.20
CA ASP A 176 -1.75 8.57 -0.05
C ASP A 176 -2.39 7.28 -0.60
N SER A 177 -1.64 6.18 -0.65
CA SER A 177 -2.22 4.84 -0.63
C SER A 177 -3.08 4.65 0.62
N ARG A 178 -4.07 3.76 0.54
CA ARG A 178 -5.10 3.63 1.57
C ARG A 178 -5.38 2.19 1.94
N ILE A 179 -5.68 1.99 3.22
CA ILE A 179 -6.15 0.73 3.77
C ILE A 179 -7.55 0.96 4.34
N TYR A 180 -8.47 0.06 4.01
CA TYR A 180 -9.85 0.07 4.47
C TYR A 180 -10.21 -1.28 5.11
N LEU A 181 -11.24 -1.23 5.94
CA LEU A 181 -11.87 -2.42 6.51
C LEU A 181 -13.35 -2.46 6.17
N TYR A 182 -13.75 -3.57 5.56
CA TYR A 182 -15.15 -3.91 5.29
C TYR A 182 -15.64 -4.92 6.33
N ARG A 183 -16.47 -4.44 7.25
CA ARG A 183 -17.05 -5.23 8.34
C ARG A 183 -18.24 -6.06 7.85
N LYS A 184 -18.56 -7.15 8.55
CA LYS A 184 -19.70 -8.03 8.21
C LYS A 184 -21.06 -7.33 8.17
N ASN A 185 -21.22 -6.28 8.98
CA ASN A 185 -22.44 -5.47 9.00
C ASN A 185 -22.55 -4.52 7.79
N GLY A 186 -21.62 -4.60 6.83
CA GLY A 186 -21.57 -3.77 5.64
C GLY A 186 -20.88 -2.42 5.84
N TYR A 187 -20.37 -2.12 7.05
CA TYR A 187 -19.66 -0.88 7.32
C TYR A 187 -18.27 -0.90 6.67
N PHE A 188 -18.04 0.04 5.75
CA PHE A 188 -16.78 0.27 5.05
C PHE A 188 -16.17 1.56 5.56
N HIS A 189 -14.92 1.52 6.02
CA HIS A 189 -14.23 2.72 6.51
C HIS A 189 -12.73 2.64 6.28
N LYS A 190 -12.13 3.81 6.07
CA LYS A 190 -10.69 3.99 5.94
C LYS A 190 -10.01 3.83 7.31
N LEU A 191 -8.93 3.06 7.34
CA LEU A 191 -8.07 2.86 8.51
C LEU A 191 -6.88 3.83 8.54
N THR A 192 -6.47 4.33 7.38
CA THR A 192 -5.28 5.17 7.22
C THR A 192 -5.62 6.65 7.10
N VAL A 193 -4.61 7.47 7.34
CA VAL A 193 -4.62 8.91 7.09
C VAL A 193 -3.57 9.16 6.02
N ASP A 194 -3.92 9.95 5.00
CA ASP A 194 -3.06 10.17 3.84
C ASP A 194 -1.98 11.21 4.21
N ASP A 195 -0.73 10.98 3.83
CA ASP A 195 0.36 11.95 4.02
C ASP A 195 0.35 13.00 2.90
N THR A 196 -0.75 13.75 2.77
CA THR A 196 -0.92 14.78 1.73
C THR A 196 -0.92 16.19 2.30
N ARG A 197 -0.71 17.19 1.43
CA ARG A 197 -0.88 18.60 1.78
C ARG A 197 -2.28 18.91 2.28
N LEU A 198 -3.29 18.25 1.73
CA LEU A 198 -4.67 18.39 2.18
C LEU A 198 -4.80 17.96 3.65
N GLN A 199 -4.17 16.84 4.02
CA GLN A 199 -4.12 16.38 5.41
C GLN A 199 -3.31 17.32 6.32
N GLN A 200 -2.21 17.90 5.85
CA GLN A 200 -1.48 18.91 6.62
C GLN A 200 -2.36 20.12 6.97
N TRP A 201 -3.25 20.54 6.08
CA TRP A 201 -4.20 21.61 6.39
C TRP A 201 -5.24 21.21 7.44
N VAL A 202 -5.60 19.93 7.53
CA VAL A 202 -6.41 19.42 8.64
C VAL A 202 -5.63 19.53 9.95
N HIS A 203 -4.38 19.07 9.98
CA HIS A 203 -3.52 19.18 11.17
C HIS A 203 -3.28 20.64 11.60
N GLN A 204 -3.21 21.57 10.65
CA GLN A 204 -3.07 23.01 10.92
C GLN A 204 -4.39 23.71 11.30
N GLY A 205 -5.52 22.98 11.35
CA GLY A 205 -6.84 23.54 11.65
C GLY A 205 -7.43 24.44 10.54
N LYS A 206 -6.85 24.42 9.34
CA LYS A 206 -7.37 25.15 8.16
C LYS A 206 -8.53 24.43 7.48
N LEU A 207 -8.61 23.12 7.64
CA LEU A 207 -9.71 22.27 7.22
C LEU A 207 -10.16 21.40 8.39
N THR A 208 -11.45 21.09 8.44
CA THR A 208 -11.97 20.02 9.31
C THR A 208 -11.87 18.66 8.60
N SER A 209 -11.84 17.56 9.36
CA SER A 209 -11.87 16.21 8.77
C SER A 209 -13.10 15.98 7.89
N LYS A 210 -14.24 16.60 8.21
CA LYS A 210 -15.44 16.54 7.37
C LYS A 210 -15.26 17.26 6.03
N GLU A 211 -14.62 18.41 6.03
CA GLU A 211 -14.30 19.14 4.80
C GLU A 211 -13.28 18.40 3.94
N PHE A 212 -12.28 17.77 4.56
CA PHE A 212 -11.38 16.84 3.88
C PHE A 212 -12.17 15.74 3.17
N SER A 213 -13.03 15.02 3.90
CA SER A 213 -13.82 13.93 3.30
C SER A 213 -14.74 14.42 2.18
N HIS A 214 -15.32 15.62 2.31
CA HIS A 214 -16.12 16.20 1.21
C HIS A 214 -15.27 16.46 -0.03
N ILE A 215 -14.06 17.01 0.12
CA ILE A 215 -13.13 17.26 -1.01
C ILE A 215 -12.72 15.93 -1.65
N ASP A 216 -12.34 14.96 -0.84
CA ASP A 216 -11.84 13.66 -1.28
C ASP A 216 -12.90 12.86 -2.06
N GLN A 217 -14.13 12.84 -1.54
CA GLN A 217 -15.26 12.10 -2.10
C GLN A 217 -16.11 12.91 -3.08
N ALA A 218 -15.69 14.13 -3.46
CA ALA A 218 -16.40 14.92 -4.47
C ALA A 218 -16.16 14.37 -5.88
N ILE A 219 -17.22 14.25 -6.68
CA ILE A 219 -17.08 13.90 -8.10
C ILE A 219 -16.41 15.07 -8.82
N SER A 220 -16.92 16.28 -8.63
CA SER A 220 -16.41 17.50 -9.26
C SER A 220 -16.23 18.61 -8.23
N PRO A 221 -15.28 19.55 -8.44
CA PRO A 221 -15.18 20.74 -7.59
C PRO A 221 -16.48 21.52 -7.45
N ILE A 222 -17.38 21.48 -8.44
CA ILE A 222 -18.67 22.18 -8.37
C ILE A 222 -19.63 21.60 -7.32
N ASP A 223 -19.43 20.34 -6.91
CA ASP A 223 -20.22 19.68 -5.86
C ASP A 223 -19.84 20.18 -4.45
N LEU A 224 -18.76 20.95 -4.35
CA LEU A 224 -18.25 21.47 -3.09
C LEU A 224 -18.83 22.84 -2.75
N HIS A 225 -18.87 23.14 -1.45
CA HIS A 225 -19.09 24.51 -1.01
C HIS A 225 -17.94 25.39 -1.51
N ARG A 226 -18.24 26.59 -2.04
CA ARG A 226 -17.24 27.51 -2.66
C ARG A 226 -15.99 27.76 -1.82
N LYS A 227 -16.12 27.80 -0.50
CA LYS A 227 -14.99 27.95 0.44
C LYS A 227 -13.92 26.85 0.32
N LEU A 228 -14.29 25.68 -0.21
CA LEU A 228 -13.41 24.52 -0.36
C LEU A 228 -12.67 24.50 -1.70
N PHE A 229 -13.07 25.33 -2.67
CA PHE A 229 -12.46 25.36 -4.01
C PHE A 229 -10.94 25.59 -3.99
N PRO A 230 -10.37 26.47 -3.14
CA PRO A 230 -8.92 26.66 -3.09
C PRO A 230 -8.15 25.40 -2.68
N TYR A 231 -8.80 24.50 -1.94
CA TYR A 231 -8.21 23.28 -1.40
C TYR A 231 -8.39 22.07 -2.33
N ALA A 232 -9.47 22.07 -3.13
CA ALA A 232 -9.86 20.95 -3.99
C ALA A 232 -9.18 20.93 -5.37
N THR A 233 -8.11 21.70 -5.57
CA THR A 233 -7.34 21.65 -6.82
C THR A 233 -6.56 20.35 -6.91
N HIS A 234 -6.34 19.86 -8.15
CA HIS A 234 -5.55 18.65 -8.40
C HIS A 234 -4.21 18.70 -7.67
N LEU A 235 -3.44 19.77 -7.85
CA LEU A 235 -2.13 19.95 -7.19
C LEU A 235 -2.17 19.82 -5.66
N ASN A 236 -3.24 20.26 -5.02
CA ASN A 236 -3.35 20.22 -3.56
C ASN A 236 -3.79 18.85 -3.02
N ARG A 237 -4.51 18.08 -3.83
CA ARG A 237 -4.99 16.74 -3.46
C ARG A 237 -3.87 15.70 -3.49
N PHE A 238 -2.95 15.82 -4.46
CA PHE A 238 -1.92 14.79 -4.73
C PHE A 238 -0.52 15.17 -4.28
N GLN A 239 -0.34 16.33 -3.65
CA GLN A 239 0.96 16.70 -3.13
C GLN A 239 1.28 15.87 -1.88
N LEU A 240 2.04 14.80 -2.09
CA LEU A 240 2.62 13.98 -1.03
C LEU A 240 3.54 14.81 -0.14
N THR A 241 3.54 14.45 1.13
CA THR A 241 4.34 15.08 2.19
C THR A 241 5.27 14.08 2.86
N ARG A 242 4.98 12.77 2.69
CA ARG A 242 5.82 11.66 3.13
C ARG A 242 5.73 10.52 2.12
N CYS A 243 6.86 9.89 1.84
CA CYS A 243 7.04 8.70 1.01
C CYS A 243 8.42 8.10 1.35
N LEU A 244 8.70 6.86 0.95
CA LEU A 244 10.02 6.25 1.10
C LEU A 244 11.02 6.83 0.10
N GLY A 245 12.29 6.88 0.49
CA GLY A 245 13.43 7.23 -0.37
C GLY A 245 13.68 8.74 -0.48
N THR A 246 12.67 9.51 -0.88
CA THR A 246 12.77 10.97 -1.04
C THR A 246 11.99 11.76 0.02
N GLY A 247 11.17 11.10 0.82
CA GLY A 247 10.39 11.72 1.89
C GLY A 247 11.09 11.69 3.25
N ASP A 248 10.58 12.50 4.18
CA ASP A 248 11.12 12.61 5.54
C ASP A 248 10.57 11.47 6.43
N VAL A 249 11.06 10.25 6.21
CA VAL A 249 10.66 9.07 6.99
C VAL A 249 11.50 8.94 8.26
N SER A 250 12.77 9.34 8.20
CA SER A 250 13.74 9.19 9.29
C SER A 250 13.55 10.16 10.47
N ARG A 251 12.93 11.34 10.29
CA ARG A 251 12.73 12.29 11.41
C ARG A 251 11.59 11.93 12.36
N GLU A 252 10.54 11.28 11.86
CA GLU A 252 9.41 10.82 12.69
C GLU A 252 8.87 9.48 12.21
N ILE A 253 9.44 8.39 12.74
CA ILE A 253 9.05 7.05 12.29
C ILE A 253 7.55 6.81 12.53
N PRO A 254 6.76 6.42 11.52
CA PRO A 254 5.32 6.28 11.70
C PRO A 254 4.99 5.25 12.79
N SER A 255 3.96 5.55 13.57
CA SER A 255 3.40 4.60 14.53
C SER A 255 2.73 3.45 13.80
N ILE A 256 3.02 2.21 14.21
CA ILE A 256 2.29 1.05 13.71
C ILE A 256 0.90 1.03 14.33
N SER A 257 -0.12 0.91 13.50
CA SER A 257 -1.50 0.71 13.95
C SER A 257 -1.86 -0.76 13.88
N PHE A 258 -2.85 -1.18 14.65
CA PHE A 258 -3.42 -2.52 14.53
C PHE A 258 -4.91 -2.51 14.78
N ILE A 259 -5.59 -3.50 14.23
CA ILE A 259 -7.02 -3.70 14.43
C ILE A 259 -7.35 -5.19 14.48
N ASP A 260 -8.28 -5.55 15.37
CA ASP A 260 -8.82 -6.90 15.42
C ASP A 260 -9.86 -7.07 14.31
N VAL A 261 -9.71 -8.16 13.57
CA VAL A 261 -10.52 -8.50 12.39
C VAL A 261 -11.19 -9.85 12.62
N LEU A 262 -12.43 -9.98 12.16
CA LEU A 262 -13.20 -11.21 12.32
C LEU A 262 -13.20 -12.01 11.01
N PRO A 263 -13.26 -13.35 11.06
CA PRO A 263 -13.33 -14.18 9.85
C PRO A 263 -14.51 -13.77 8.96
N GLY A 264 -14.29 -13.47 7.68
CA GLY A 264 -15.29 -12.95 6.74
C GLY A 264 -15.35 -11.43 6.62
N GLU A 265 -14.60 -10.69 7.43
CA GLU A 265 -14.32 -9.27 7.18
C GLU A 265 -13.24 -9.14 6.11
N ARG A 266 -13.21 -8.00 5.42
CA ARG A 266 -12.30 -7.82 4.27
C ARG A 266 -11.40 -6.62 4.47
N ILE A 267 -10.10 -6.85 4.34
CA ILE A 267 -9.08 -5.82 4.25
C ILE A 267 -9.00 -5.41 2.77
N VAL A 268 -9.00 -4.11 2.51
CA VAL A 268 -8.88 -3.56 1.15
C VAL A 268 -7.75 -2.55 1.15
N MET A 269 -6.79 -2.71 0.24
CA MET A 269 -5.66 -1.80 0.09
C MET A 269 -5.63 -1.27 -1.33
N THR A 270 -5.38 0.02 -1.51
CA THR A 270 -5.46 0.68 -2.82
C THR A 270 -4.38 1.73 -2.96
N THR A 271 -3.87 1.91 -4.18
CA THR A 271 -3.20 3.16 -4.56
C THR A 271 -4.23 4.25 -4.84
N ASN A 272 -3.75 5.48 -5.02
CA ASN A 272 -4.57 6.61 -5.47
C ASN A 272 -5.21 6.31 -6.84
N GLY A 273 -4.60 5.51 -7.71
CA GLY A 273 -5.16 5.11 -9.01
C GLY A 273 -6.53 4.43 -8.96
N ILE A 274 -6.92 3.87 -7.80
CA ILE A 274 -8.29 3.42 -7.55
C ILE A 274 -9.14 4.54 -6.94
N THR A 275 -8.65 5.14 -5.87
CA THR A 275 -9.47 6.03 -5.02
C THR A 275 -9.67 7.42 -5.62
N ASP A 276 -8.84 7.82 -6.57
CA ASP A 276 -9.07 9.00 -7.38
C ASP A 276 -10.13 8.77 -8.43
N GLN A 277 -10.20 7.57 -8.99
CA GLN A 277 -11.22 7.22 -9.97
C GLN A 277 -12.55 6.98 -9.27
N LEU A 278 -12.57 6.12 -8.25
CA LEU A 278 -13.75 5.56 -7.62
C LEU A 278 -14.04 6.19 -6.25
N LEU A 279 -15.32 6.45 -5.97
CA LEU A 279 -15.77 6.84 -4.64
C LEU A 279 -15.77 5.64 -3.69
N GLU A 280 -15.63 5.89 -2.39
CA GLU A 280 -15.70 4.85 -1.36
C GLU A 280 -17.05 4.10 -1.41
N SER A 281 -18.15 4.80 -1.72
CA SER A 281 -19.46 4.18 -1.87
C SER A 281 -19.54 3.21 -3.06
N GLU A 282 -18.80 3.47 -4.13
CA GLU A 282 -18.72 2.57 -5.28
C GLU A 282 -17.93 1.31 -4.90
N ILE A 283 -16.75 1.48 -4.27
CA ILE A 283 -15.93 0.38 -3.76
C ILE A 283 -16.74 -0.50 -2.80
N GLN A 284 -17.42 0.11 -1.82
CA GLN A 284 -18.29 -0.57 -0.86
C GLN A 284 -19.41 -1.36 -1.54
N THR A 285 -20.04 -0.80 -2.58
CA THR A 285 -21.11 -1.47 -3.33
C THR A 285 -20.61 -2.76 -3.99
N HIS A 286 -19.40 -2.75 -4.53
CA HIS A 286 -18.80 -3.93 -5.15
C HIS A 286 -18.37 -4.98 -4.12
N LEU A 287 -17.77 -4.54 -3.00
CA LEU A 287 -17.43 -5.43 -1.89
C LEU A 287 -18.66 -6.14 -1.30
N PHE A 288 -19.81 -5.48 -1.30
CA PHE A 288 -21.07 -6.07 -0.86
C PHE A 288 -21.54 -7.18 -1.81
N ARG A 289 -21.56 -6.90 -3.12
CA ARG A 289 -22.14 -7.75 -4.17
C ARG A 289 -21.30 -8.98 -4.52
N GLU A 290 -19.98 -8.85 -4.51
CA GLU A 290 -19.07 -9.91 -4.91
C GLU A 290 -18.21 -10.36 -3.73
N LYS A 291 -18.21 -11.68 -3.46
CA LYS A 291 -17.50 -12.29 -2.33
C LYS A 291 -16.11 -12.80 -2.71
N ASN A 292 -15.89 -13.11 -3.99
CA ASN A 292 -14.58 -13.51 -4.46
C ASN A 292 -13.65 -12.29 -4.53
N ASP A 293 -12.57 -12.33 -3.75
CA ASP A 293 -11.60 -11.23 -3.67
C ASP A 293 -10.97 -10.88 -5.01
N ASN A 294 -10.55 -11.88 -5.79
CA ASN A 294 -9.91 -11.63 -7.07
C ASN A 294 -10.89 -11.05 -8.10
N ALA A 295 -12.17 -11.48 -8.06
CA ALA A 295 -13.21 -10.90 -8.91
C ALA A 295 -13.49 -9.43 -8.54
N VAL A 296 -13.50 -9.09 -7.25
CA VAL A 296 -13.59 -7.69 -6.81
C VAL A 296 -12.39 -6.89 -7.30
N GLU A 297 -11.17 -7.39 -7.11
CA GLU A 297 -9.95 -6.72 -7.58
C GLU A 297 -10.01 -6.46 -9.08
N SER A 298 -10.25 -7.48 -9.91
CA SER A 298 -10.35 -7.34 -11.37
C SER A 298 -11.42 -6.34 -11.77
N PHE A 299 -12.59 -6.38 -11.12
CA PHE A 299 -13.68 -5.47 -11.44
C PHE A 299 -13.32 -4.02 -11.10
N LEU A 300 -12.80 -3.76 -9.89
CA LEU A 300 -12.42 -2.41 -9.46
C LEU A 300 -11.30 -1.85 -10.33
N GLN A 301 -10.28 -2.66 -10.68
CA GLN A 301 -9.23 -2.25 -11.60
C GLN A 301 -9.81 -1.89 -12.97
N HIS A 302 -10.70 -2.74 -13.51
CA HIS A 302 -11.33 -2.50 -14.81
C HIS A 302 -12.16 -1.20 -14.82
N VAL A 303 -13.02 -0.97 -13.82
CA VAL A 303 -13.85 0.25 -13.79
C VAL A 303 -13.01 1.50 -13.57
N ALA A 304 -11.98 1.44 -12.73
CA ALA A 304 -11.04 2.55 -12.57
C ALA A 304 -10.30 2.85 -13.89
N LEU A 305 -9.93 1.83 -14.65
CA LEU A 305 -9.26 1.96 -15.95
C LEU A 305 -10.19 2.56 -17.02
N GLU A 306 -11.42 2.08 -17.12
CA GLU A 306 -12.42 2.67 -18.02
C GLU A 306 -12.68 4.14 -17.69
N ARG A 307 -12.67 4.49 -16.39
CA ARG A 307 -12.84 5.87 -15.94
C ARG A 307 -11.62 6.73 -16.25
N SER A 308 -10.40 6.22 -16.08
CA SER A 308 -9.18 6.95 -16.42
C SER A 308 -9.09 7.29 -17.91
N LEU A 309 -9.72 6.48 -18.76
CA LEU A 309 -9.86 6.69 -20.21
C LEU A 309 -10.91 7.76 -20.57
N ASP A 310 -11.94 7.99 -19.75
CA ASP A 310 -12.94 9.02 -20.04
C ASP A 310 -12.44 10.40 -19.60
N ALA A 311 -11.75 11.10 -20.51
CA ALA A 311 -11.23 12.45 -20.27
C ALA A 311 -12.30 13.46 -19.79
N ARG A 312 -13.59 13.20 -20.05
CA ARG A 312 -14.70 14.06 -19.63
C ARG A 312 -15.11 13.80 -18.18
N HIS A 313 -14.78 12.64 -17.64
CA HIS A 313 -15.09 12.31 -16.27
C HIS A 313 -14.27 13.23 -15.33
N PRO A 314 -14.92 13.95 -14.41
CA PRO A 314 -14.22 14.91 -13.53
C PRO A 314 -13.13 14.27 -12.66
N ARG A 315 -13.31 12.99 -12.31
CA ARG A 315 -12.36 12.19 -11.53
C ARG A 315 -11.31 11.44 -12.35
N ALA A 316 -11.34 11.51 -13.69
CA ALA A 316 -10.37 10.80 -14.51
C ALA A 316 -8.95 11.34 -14.30
N ILE A 317 -8.02 10.45 -13.94
CA ILE A 317 -6.57 10.70 -13.84
C ILE A 317 -5.84 9.60 -14.60
N ALA A 318 -4.73 9.92 -15.27
CA ALA A 318 -3.85 8.89 -15.83
C ALA A 318 -2.89 8.43 -14.75
N ASP A 319 -3.11 7.22 -14.24
CA ASP A 319 -2.27 6.62 -13.22
C ASP A 319 -2.28 5.10 -13.32
N ASP A 320 -1.29 4.45 -12.70
CA ASP A 320 -1.31 3.00 -12.49
C ASP A 320 -2.46 2.64 -11.54
N ILE A 321 -3.02 1.43 -11.68
CA ILE A 321 -4.25 1.04 -10.99
C ILE A 321 -4.01 -0.23 -10.21
N CYS A 322 -4.04 -0.09 -8.88
CA CYS A 322 -3.69 -1.16 -7.97
C CYS A 322 -4.67 -1.26 -6.80
N VAL A 323 -5.29 -2.44 -6.65
CA VAL A 323 -6.10 -2.81 -5.49
C VAL A 323 -5.79 -4.23 -5.04
N LEU A 324 -5.82 -4.44 -3.73
CA LEU A 324 -5.73 -5.73 -3.08
C LEU A 324 -6.94 -5.89 -2.17
N VAL A 325 -7.60 -7.05 -2.24
CA VAL A 325 -8.70 -7.39 -1.34
C VAL A 325 -8.41 -8.73 -0.67
N HIS A 326 -8.53 -8.80 0.65
CA HIS A 326 -8.36 -10.05 1.38
C HIS A 326 -9.49 -10.25 2.40
N THR A 327 -10.25 -11.32 2.21
CA THR A 327 -11.19 -11.82 3.20
C THR A 327 -10.45 -12.66 4.25
N VAL A 328 -10.57 -12.26 5.52
CA VAL A 328 -9.96 -12.90 6.71
C VAL A 328 -10.61 -14.24 7.01
#